data_AF-A0A212CUL0-F1
#
_entry.id   AF-A0A212CUL0-F1
#
_cell.length_a   1.000
_cell.length_b   1.000
_cell.length_c   1.000
_cell.angle_alpha   90.00
_cell.angle_beta   90.00
_cell.angle_gamma   90.00
#
_symmetry.space_group_name_H-M   'P 1'
#
loop_
_entity.id
_entity.type
_entity.pdbx_description
1 polymer ?
#
loop_
_entity_poly.entity_id
_entity_poly.type
_entity_poly.pdbx_seq_one_letter_code
_entity_poly.pdbx_strand_id
1 'polypeptide(L)'
;DAGLEMDLLEDLETLKFESGIHEEDHNWLYLLGRSHGLMITACAHATFFCKLLHNLRYAGSLGPKSLFHPCQVEESLSSKSVLEKRTSKCRLTGLCEETQDDDALKVGIIGGGHLGKQLARTLLQLVPIPAENLQISTRRPETLDEFKKLGIQCFYQNTSLVGWANVVFLCCLPSQLPNICVEIQARLGKDCIVYSFVSAIPVSRLKLLLNHTNILRPQYQCAEDLAHIWGANKEITAALQDPAILQATCPYSPAGKGSPNFWHF
;
A
#
# COMPACT_ATOMS: atom_id res chain seq x y z
N ASP A 1 -16.20 -13.10 12.22
CA ASP A 1 -14.96 -13.67 12.75
C ASP A 1 -13.76 -13.08 12.07
N ALA A 2 -13.15 -12.10 12.74
CA ALA A 2 -11.80 -11.67 12.40
C ALA A 2 -10.86 -12.81 12.81
N GLY A 3 -10.15 -13.38 11.84
CA GLY A 3 -9.12 -14.37 12.10
C GLY A 3 -8.02 -13.72 12.93
N LEU A 4 -7.98 -14.07 14.22
CA LEU A 4 -6.77 -13.95 15.02
C LEU A 4 -5.75 -14.89 14.38
N GLU A 5 -4.88 -14.35 13.53
CA GLU A 5 -3.64 -15.01 13.17
C GLU A 5 -2.81 -15.04 14.47
N MET A 6 -3.01 -16.11 15.25
CA MET A 6 -2.21 -16.43 16.42
C MET A 6 -0.79 -16.63 15.92
N ASP A 7 0.15 -15.80 16.38
CA ASP A 7 1.56 -16.04 16.11
C ASP A 7 1.95 -17.33 16.84
N LEU A 8 1.93 -18.44 16.09
CA LEU A 8 2.08 -19.81 16.60
C LEU A 8 3.42 -20.02 17.37
N LEU A 9 4.33 -19.05 17.27
CA LEU A 9 5.68 -19.05 17.82
C LEU A 9 5.86 -18.11 19.03
N GLU A 10 4.82 -17.36 19.43
CA GLU A 10 4.93 -16.36 20.50
C GLU A 10 5.34 -17.01 21.84
N ASP A 11 4.82 -18.22 22.10
CA ASP A 11 5.11 -19.04 23.30
C ASP A 11 6.26 -20.06 23.12
N LEU A 12 6.87 -20.12 21.94
CA LEU A 12 7.94 -21.07 21.61
C LEU A 12 9.26 -20.33 21.41
N GLU A 13 9.88 -19.90 22.51
CA GLU A 13 11.14 -19.14 22.52
C GLU A 13 12.26 -19.79 21.69
N THR A 14 12.32 -21.12 21.66
CA THR A 14 13.33 -21.88 20.89
C THR A 14 13.06 -21.94 19.38
N LEU A 15 11.87 -21.54 18.91
CA LEU A 15 11.50 -21.51 17.50
C LEU A 15 11.35 -20.09 16.93
N LYS A 16 11.57 -19.06 17.75
CA LYS A 16 11.66 -17.67 17.29
C LYS A 16 12.88 -17.52 16.38
N PHE A 17 12.79 -16.68 15.35
CA PHE A 17 13.92 -16.41 14.44
C PHE A 17 15.22 -16.07 15.18
N GLU A 18 15.09 -15.39 16.32
CA GLU A 18 16.18 -14.96 17.21
C GLU A 18 16.95 -16.13 17.83
N SER A 19 16.31 -17.27 18.10
CA SER A 19 16.96 -18.44 18.72
C SER A 19 17.90 -19.18 17.78
N GLY A 20 17.75 -18.98 16.46
CA GLY A 20 18.61 -19.54 15.43
C GLY A 20 19.84 -18.71 15.10
N ILE A 21 19.99 -17.53 15.72
CA ILE A 21 21.09 -16.61 15.49
C ILE A 21 22.20 -16.87 16.51
N HIS A 22 23.46 -16.90 16.08
CA HIS A 22 24.59 -17.02 17.01
C HIS A 22 24.67 -15.77 17.91
N GLU A 23 25.08 -15.94 19.17
CA GLU A 23 25.18 -14.81 20.14
C GLU A 23 25.98 -13.61 19.59
N GLU A 24 27.02 -13.87 18.80
CA GLU A 24 27.86 -12.85 18.15
C GLU A 24 27.09 -11.96 17.16
N ASP A 25 26.04 -12.52 16.53
CA ASP A 25 25.23 -11.86 15.50
C ASP A 25 23.99 -11.16 16.08
N HIS A 26 23.72 -11.28 17.38
CA HIS A 26 22.59 -10.62 18.04
C HIS A 26 22.68 -9.09 17.92
N ASN A 27 23.88 -8.55 17.81
CA ASN A 27 24.13 -7.14 17.55
C ASN A 27 23.48 -6.64 16.25
N TRP A 28 23.06 -7.52 15.33
CA TRP A 28 22.39 -7.17 14.08
C TRP A 28 20.86 -7.24 14.14
N LEU A 29 20.27 -7.70 15.24
CA LEU A 29 18.80 -7.82 15.37
C LEU A 29 18.07 -6.49 15.14
N TYR A 30 18.72 -5.36 15.46
CA TYR A 30 18.15 -4.04 15.17
C TYR A 30 17.85 -3.82 13.67
N LEU A 31 18.59 -4.48 12.76
CA LEU A 31 18.34 -4.40 11.31
C LEU A 31 16.98 -5.00 10.93
N LEU A 32 16.50 -6.00 11.66
CA LEU A 32 15.17 -6.57 11.44
C LEU A 32 14.10 -5.51 11.72
N GLY A 33 14.18 -4.85 12.88
CA GLY A 33 13.30 -3.73 13.24
C GLY A 33 13.38 -2.58 12.24
N ARG A 34 14.59 -2.23 11.76
CA ARG A 34 14.77 -1.22 10.71
C ARG A 34 14.11 -1.63 9.39
N SER A 35 14.28 -2.87 8.96
CA SER A 35 13.69 -3.39 7.72
C SER A 35 12.15 -3.38 7.76
N HIS A 36 11.58 -3.72 8.93
CA HIS A 36 10.14 -3.69 9.17
C HIS A 36 9.61 -2.26 9.20
N GLY A 37 10.30 -1.33 9.86
CA GLY A 37 9.95 0.09 9.83
C GLY A 37 9.97 0.72 8.43
N LEU A 38 10.94 0.33 7.59
CA LEU A 38 10.97 0.72 6.18
C LEU A 38 9.75 0.18 5.42
N MET A 39 9.32 -1.04 5.73
CA MET A 39 8.13 -1.64 5.12
C MET A 39 6.85 -0.92 5.54
N ILE A 40 6.68 -0.63 6.83
CA ILE A 40 5.55 0.14 7.34
C ILE A 40 5.50 1.51 6.65
N THR A 41 6.64 2.21 6.60
CA THR A 41 6.73 3.52 5.95
C THR A 41 6.38 3.44 4.46
N ALA A 42 6.89 2.42 3.77
CA ALA A 42 6.61 2.17 2.36
C ALA A 42 5.11 1.93 2.10
N CYS A 43 4.47 1.09 2.91
CA CYS A 43 3.03 0.82 2.82
C CYS A 43 2.20 2.05 3.22
N ALA A 44 2.62 2.83 4.22
CA ALA A 44 1.96 4.06 4.64
C ALA A 44 1.92 5.09 3.50
N HIS A 45 3.07 5.35 2.87
CA HIS A 45 3.19 6.32 1.79
C HIS A 45 2.39 5.91 0.55
N ALA A 46 2.43 4.63 0.17
CA ALA A 46 1.63 4.13 -0.94
C ALA A 46 0.12 4.18 -0.65
N THR A 47 -0.29 3.88 0.58
CA THR A 47 -1.67 4.02 1.05
C THR A 47 -2.13 5.47 0.96
N PHE A 48 -1.33 6.40 1.49
CA PHE A 48 -1.60 7.83 1.40
C PHE A 48 -1.73 8.27 -0.07
N PHE A 49 -0.81 7.85 -0.92
CA PHE A 49 -0.79 8.18 -2.34
C PHE A 49 -2.06 7.67 -3.06
N CYS A 50 -2.45 6.42 -2.82
CA CYS A 50 -3.68 5.86 -3.39
C CYS A 50 -4.94 6.57 -2.87
N LYS A 51 -5.01 6.91 -1.57
CA LYS A 51 -6.12 7.71 -1.02
C LYS A 51 -6.23 9.07 -1.69
N LEU A 52 -5.09 9.74 -1.89
CA LEU A 52 -5.06 11.03 -2.57
C LEU A 52 -5.60 10.92 -4.00
N LEU A 53 -5.09 9.96 -4.77
CA LEU A 53 -5.54 9.76 -6.15
C LEU A 53 -7.01 9.35 -6.25
N HIS A 54 -7.48 8.49 -5.33
CA HIS A 54 -8.88 8.10 -5.25
C HIS A 54 -9.77 9.33 -5.01
N ASN A 55 -9.42 10.17 -4.03
CA ASN A 55 -10.18 11.38 -3.72
C ASN A 55 -10.14 12.40 -4.87
N LEU A 56 -9.01 12.56 -5.56
CA LEU A 56 -8.90 13.46 -6.71
C LEU A 56 -9.77 13.00 -7.89
N ARG A 57 -9.83 11.69 -8.15
CA ARG A 57 -10.71 11.11 -9.18
C ARG A 57 -12.18 11.23 -8.81
N TYR A 58 -12.52 10.93 -7.56
CA TYR A 58 -13.88 11.08 -7.04
C TYR A 58 -14.36 12.54 -7.08
N ALA A 59 -13.50 13.50 -6.72
CA ALA A 59 -13.83 14.93 -6.82
C ALA A 59 -14.00 15.38 -8.27
N GLY A 60 -13.23 14.81 -9.20
CA GLY A 60 -13.36 15.06 -10.64
C GLY A 60 -14.70 14.59 -11.21
N SER A 61 -15.22 13.45 -10.75
CA SER A 61 -16.50 12.90 -11.23
C SER A 61 -17.74 13.65 -10.69
N LEU A 62 -17.63 14.36 -9.56
CA LEU A 62 -18.75 15.12 -8.99
C LEU A 62 -18.98 16.52 -9.61
N GLY A 63 -18.06 17.03 -10.45
CA GLY A 63 -18.16 18.39 -11.00
C GLY A 63 -18.12 19.51 -9.94
N PRO A 64 -18.03 20.79 -10.35
CA PRO A 64 -17.70 21.92 -9.47
C PRO A 64 -18.78 22.33 -8.43
N LYS A 65 -19.77 21.49 -8.09
CA LYS A 65 -20.94 21.90 -7.28
C LYS A 65 -20.96 21.40 -5.83
N SER A 66 -20.02 20.57 -5.35
CA SER A 66 -20.10 19.98 -4.00
C SER A 66 -18.90 20.26 -3.08
N LEU A 67 -17.97 21.13 -3.47
CA LEU A 67 -16.69 21.33 -2.75
C LEU A 67 -16.79 22.02 -1.37
N PHE A 68 -18.00 22.27 -0.84
CA PHE A 68 -18.21 22.81 0.49
C PHE A 68 -19.22 21.97 1.27
N HIS A 69 -18.76 20.84 1.80
CA HIS A 69 -19.29 20.33 3.07
C HIS A 69 -18.10 19.94 3.96
N PRO A 70 -17.79 20.70 5.02
CA PRO A 70 -16.77 20.31 5.97
C PRO A 70 -17.27 19.07 6.72
N CYS A 71 -16.57 17.94 6.54
CA CYS A 71 -16.81 16.72 7.30
C CYS A 71 -16.43 17.02 8.76
N GLN A 72 -17.42 17.15 9.65
CA GLN A 72 -17.18 17.30 11.07
C GLN A 72 -16.65 15.97 11.62
N VAL A 73 -15.47 16.06 12.22
CA VAL A 73 -14.89 15.00 13.04
C VAL A 73 -15.71 14.95 14.32
N GLU A 74 -16.55 13.93 14.52
CA GLU A 74 -17.11 13.63 15.84
C GLU A 74 -16.26 12.55 16.53
N GLU A 75 -15.62 12.97 17.62
CA GLU A 75 -14.99 12.13 18.64
C GLU A 75 -16.01 11.18 19.26
N SER A 76 -15.68 9.90 19.35
CA SER A 76 -16.49 8.90 20.04
C SER A 76 -16.07 8.78 21.51
N LEU A 77 -16.86 9.37 22.40
CA LEU A 77 -16.83 9.10 23.84
C LEU A 77 -18.19 8.57 24.32
N SER A 78 -18.14 7.33 24.84
CA SER A 78 -19.01 6.76 25.88
C SER A 78 -20.47 6.33 25.54
N SER A 79 -20.63 5.00 25.55
CA SER A 79 -21.65 4.22 26.28
C SER A 79 -23.16 4.44 26.07
N LYS A 80 -23.78 3.44 25.41
CA LYS A 80 -25.09 2.77 25.67
C LYS A 80 -26.33 3.63 26.00
N SER A 81 -27.35 3.60 25.14
CA SER A 81 -28.61 2.83 25.33
C SER A 81 -29.81 3.37 24.51
N VAL A 82 -30.62 2.43 24.00
CA VAL A 82 -32.07 2.48 23.69
C VAL A 82 -32.59 3.46 22.61
N LEU A 83 -32.94 2.83 21.47
CA LEU A 83 -34.14 3.02 20.65
C LEU A 83 -34.87 4.39 20.71
N GLU A 84 -34.69 5.22 19.67
CA GLU A 84 -35.84 5.86 19.03
C GLU A 84 -35.56 6.28 17.58
N LYS A 85 -36.58 6.03 16.74
CA LYS A 85 -36.60 6.19 15.29
C LYS A 85 -36.51 7.68 14.91
N ARG A 86 -35.52 8.06 14.09
CA ARG A 86 -35.70 9.09 13.06
C ARG A 86 -34.99 8.69 11.78
N THR A 87 -35.83 8.25 10.86
CA THR A 87 -35.51 7.97 9.46
C THR A 87 -35.10 9.24 8.73
N SER A 88 -33.83 9.34 8.37
CA SER A 88 -33.36 10.15 7.25
C SER A 88 -32.75 9.19 6.23
N LYS A 89 -33.65 8.63 5.44
CA LYS A 89 -33.39 7.59 4.45
C LYS A 89 -33.06 8.26 3.13
N CYS A 90 -31.78 8.47 2.82
CA CYS A 90 -31.40 8.72 1.44
C CYS A 90 -31.33 7.37 0.71
N ARG A 91 -32.51 6.92 0.26
CA ARG A 91 -32.64 5.84 -0.73
C ARG A 91 -32.20 6.40 -2.07
N LEU A 92 -31.17 5.82 -2.66
CA LEU A 92 -31.09 5.76 -4.12
C LEU A 92 -30.78 4.32 -4.52
N THR A 93 -31.85 3.58 -4.76
CA THR A 93 -31.82 2.34 -5.53
C THR A 93 -32.36 2.65 -6.91
N GLY A 94 -31.59 2.31 -7.95
CA GLY A 94 -32.05 2.17 -9.34
C GLY A 94 -31.19 2.93 -10.34
N LEU A 95 -30.33 2.23 -11.07
CA LEU A 95 -30.62 1.59 -12.36
C LEU A 95 -29.44 0.71 -12.79
N CYS A 96 -29.74 -0.30 -13.60
CA CYS A 96 -28.78 -1.11 -14.32
C CYS A 96 -27.97 -0.23 -15.27
N GLU A 97 -26.66 -0.42 -15.31
CA GLU A 97 -25.83 -0.34 -16.50
C GLU A 97 -24.48 -0.97 -16.13
N GLU A 98 -23.98 -1.90 -16.96
CA GLU A 98 -22.55 -2.21 -16.99
C GLU A 98 -21.81 -0.98 -17.55
N THR A 99 -21.84 0.13 -16.82
CA THR A 99 -20.92 1.23 -17.08
C THR A 99 -19.54 0.72 -16.67
N GLN A 100 -18.64 0.55 -17.64
CA GLN A 100 -17.22 0.56 -17.35
C GLN A 100 -16.95 1.84 -16.56
N ASP A 101 -16.76 1.68 -15.26
CA ASP A 101 -16.37 2.76 -14.35
C ASP A 101 -14.93 3.15 -14.72
N ASP A 102 -14.80 4.00 -15.74
CA ASP A 102 -13.52 4.48 -16.23
C ASP A 102 -12.90 5.51 -15.27
N ASP A 103 -13.70 6.01 -14.32
CA ASP A 103 -13.29 6.96 -13.30
C ASP A 103 -12.67 6.26 -12.06
N ALA A 104 -13.03 5.00 -11.79
CA ALA A 104 -12.47 4.21 -10.70
C ALA A 104 -10.94 4.11 -10.76
N LEU A 105 -10.28 4.31 -9.61
CA LEU A 105 -8.83 4.14 -9.48
C LEU A 105 -8.45 2.66 -9.59
N LYS A 106 -7.75 2.29 -10.67
CA LYS A 106 -7.22 0.94 -10.93
C LYS A 106 -5.77 0.85 -10.48
N VAL A 107 -5.47 -0.06 -9.56
CA VAL A 107 -4.15 -0.22 -8.95
C VAL A 107 -3.56 -1.59 -9.30
N GLY A 108 -2.38 -1.59 -9.92
CA GLY A 108 -1.63 -2.80 -10.26
C GLY A 108 -0.35 -2.94 -9.43
N ILE A 109 -0.04 -4.15 -8.98
CA ILE A 109 1.20 -4.48 -8.27
C ILE A 109 1.99 -5.50 -9.11
N ILE A 110 3.21 -5.14 -9.50
CA ILE A 110 4.16 -6.08 -10.13
C ILE A 110 5.11 -6.62 -9.05
N GLY A 111 4.98 -7.91 -8.75
CA GLY A 111 5.77 -8.63 -7.76
C GLY A 111 4.96 -9.00 -6.51
N GLY A 112 4.48 -10.24 -6.44
CA GLY A 112 3.76 -10.82 -5.30
C GLY A 112 4.66 -11.36 -4.18
N GLY A 113 5.82 -10.72 -3.96
CA GLY A 113 6.74 -11.06 -2.86
C GLY A 113 6.27 -10.48 -1.52
N HIS A 114 7.15 -10.47 -0.52
CA HIS A 114 6.81 -10.01 0.83
C HIS A 114 6.24 -8.57 0.84
N LEU A 115 6.93 -7.60 0.23
CA LEU A 115 6.43 -6.22 0.13
C LEU A 115 5.12 -6.12 -0.67
N GLY A 116 5.02 -6.79 -1.81
CA GLY A 116 3.82 -6.73 -2.65
C GLY A 116 2.58 -7.28 -1.96
N LYS A 117 2.72 -8.38 -1.20
CA LYS A 117 1.65 -8.95 -0.38
C LYS A 117 1.21 -7.98 0.72
N GLN A 118 2.16 -7.40 1.45
CA GLN A 118 1.87 -6.45 2.53
C GLN A 118 1.20 -5.18 1.99
N LEU A 119 1.68 -4.68 0.86
CA LEU A 119 1.07 -3.56 0.16
C LEU A 119 -0.37 -3.89 -0.27
N ALA A 120 -0.61 -5.05 -0.88
CA ALA A 120 -1.94 -5.46 -1.30
C ALA A 120 -2.93 -5.54 -0.12
N ARG A 121 -2.52 -6.15 1.01
CA ARG A 121 -3.34 -6.17 2.25
C ARG A 121 -3.64 -4.77 2.74
N THR A 122 -2.63 -3.92 2.81
CA THR A 122 -2.75 -2.56 3.30
C THR A 122 -3.69 -1.73 2.43
N LEU A 123 -3.54 -1.80 1.10
CA LEU A 123 -4.38 -1.07 0.17
C LEU A 123 -5.83 -1.53 0.24
N LEU A 124 -6.07 -2.85 0.29
CA LEU A 124 -7.42 -3.41 0.38
C LEU A 124 -8.15 -2.99 1.67
N GLN A 125 -7.44 -2.90 2.79
CA GLN A 125 -8.04 -2.58 4.09
C GLN A 125 -8.18 -1.07 4.34
N LEU A 126 -7.21 -0.27 3.88
CA LEU A 126 -7.11 1.13 4.28
C LEU A 126 -7.58 2.11 3.20
N VAL A 127 -7.58 1.71 1.93
CA VAL A 127 -7.99 2.58 0.81
C VAL A 127 -9.40 2.17 0.37
N PRO A 128 -10.32 3.13 0.13
CA PRO A 128 -11.67 2.84 -0.38
C PRO A 128 -11.66 2.44 -1.87
N ILE A 129 -10.87 1.42 -2.24
CA ILE A 129 -10.88 0.80 -3.57
C ILE A 129 -11.46 -0.62 -3.46
N PRO A 130 -12.36 -1.02 -4.36
CA PRO A 130 -12.89 -2.36 -4.32
C PRO A 130 -11.84 -3.38 -4.80
N ALA A 131 -11.98 -4.64 -4.40
CA ALA A 131 -10.96 -5.67 -4.62
C ALA A 131 -10.70 -5.93 -6.12
N GLU A 132 -11.72 -5.82 -6.97
CA GLU A 132 -11.62 -5.92 -8.43
C GLU A 132 -10.75 -4.83 -9.06
N ASN A 133 -10.57 -3.69 -8.36
CA ASN A 133 -9.73 -2.58 -8.77
C ASN A 133 -8.29 -2.68 -8.23
N LEU A 134 -7.94 -3.83 -7.65
CA LEU A 134 -6.60 -4.18 -7.27
C LEU A 134 -6.18 -5.47 -7.98
N GLN A 135 -5.04 -5.44 -8.67
CA GLN A 135 -4.50 -6.60 -9.38
C GLN A 135 -3.02 -6.83 -9.02
N ILE A 136 -2.61 -8.10 -9.00
CA ILE A 136 -1.22 -8.50 -8.75
C ILE A 136 -0.71 -9.36 -9.90
N SER A 137 0.38 -8.93 -10.51
CA SER A 137 1.15 -9.74 -11.45
C SER A 137 2.37 -10.33 -10.75
N THR A 138 2.56 -11.65 -10.83
CA THR A 138 3.69 -12.35 -10.23
C THR A 138 4.03 -13.62 -10.98
N ARG A 139 5.27 -14.12 -10.85
CA ARG A 139 5.71 -15.36 -11.49
C ARG A 139 5.01 -16.62 -10.98
N ARG A 140 4.50 -16.57 -9.75
CA ARG A 140 3.85 -17.70 -9.04
C ARG A 140 2.47 -17.32 -8.51
N PRO A 141 1.49 -17.03 -9.38
CA PRO A 141 0.17 -16.56 -8.95
C PRO A 141 -0.60 -17.59 -8.11
N GLU A 142 -0.25 -18.86 -8.18
CA GLU A 142 -0.72 -19.94 -7.30
C GLU A 142 -0.38 -19.70 -5.81
N THR A 143 0.65 -18.91 -5.50
CA THR A 143 1.03 -18.58 -4.11
C THR A 143 0.21 -17.44 -3.50
N LEU A 144 -0.76 -16.90 -4.24
CA LEU A 144 -1.59 -15.74 -3.87
C LEU A 144 -3.08 -16.11 -3.70
N ASP A 145 -3.39 -17.38 -3.41
CA ASP A 145 -4.78 -17.82 -3.26
C ASP A 145 -5.54 -17.08 -2.16
N GLU A 146 -4.86 -16.63 -1.11
CA GLU A 146 -5.42 -15.75 -0.08
C GLU A 146 -5.99 -14.46 -0.68
N PHE A 147 -5.29 -13.83 -1.63
CA PHE A 147 -5.71 -12.59 -2.27
C PHE A 147 -6.82 -12.82 -3.29
N LYS A 148 -6.76 -13.94 -4.02
CA LYS A 148 -7.84 -14.34 -4.94
C LYS A 148 -9.17 -14.54 -4.20
N LYS A 149 -9.14 -15.15 -3.01
CA LYS A 149 -10.33 -15.31 -2.15
C LYS A 149 -10.89 -13.98 -1.66
N LEU A 150 -10.04 -12.96 -1.53
CA LEU A 150 -10.43 -11.59 -1.19
C LEU A 150 -10.93 -10.79 -2.41
N GLY A 151 -10.98 -11.40 -3.60
CA GLY A 151 -11.46 -10.75 -4.83
C GLY A 151 -10.39 -10.09 -5.68
N ILE A 152 -9.12 -10.12 -5.27
CA ILE A 152 -8.00 -9.53 -6.01
C ILE A 152 -7.60 -10.45 -7.16
N GLN A 153 -7.54 -9.93 -8.38
CA GLN A 153 -7.08 -10.73 -9.51
C GLN A 153 -5.56 -10.90 -9.46
N CYS A 154 -5.10 -12.15 -9.47
CA CYS A 154 -3.69 -12.51 -9.40
C CYS A 154 -3.30 -13.36 -10.61
N PHE A 155 -2.35 -12.92 -11.42
CA PHE A 155 -1.95 -13.58 -12.66
C PHE A 155 -0.46 -13.38 -13.00
N TYR A 156 0.01 -13.92 -14.12
CA TYR A 156 1.43 -13.90 -14.52
C TYR A 156 1.82 -12.70 -15.41
N GLN A 157 0.87 -12.21 -16.20
CA GLN A 157 1.14 -11.35 -17.34
C GLN A 157 1.29 -9.86 -16.98
N ASN A 158 2.52 -9.33 -16.91
CA ASN A 158 2.74 -7.92 -16.52
C ASN A 158 2.11 -6.95 -17.53
N THR A 159 2.17 -7.27 -18.83
CA THR A 159 1.62 -6.43 -19.91
C THR A 159 0.13 -6.15 -19.76
N SER A 160 -0.64 -7.12 -19.28
CA SER A 160 -2.09 -6.97 -19.10
C SER A 160 -2.40 -6.06 -17.91
N LEU A 161 -1.64 -6.22 -16.81
CA LEU A 161 -1.77 -5.39 -15.62
C LEU A 161 -1.47 -3.92 -15.91
N VAL A 162 -0.37 -3.62 -16.61
CA VAL A 162 0.02 -2.23 -16.89
C VAL A 162 -0.88 -1.54 -17.91
N GLY A 163 -1.49 -2.29 -18.83
CA GLY A 163 -2.43 -1.75 -19.81
C GLY A 163 -3.79 -1.41 -19.18
N TRP A 164 -4.09 -1.97 -18.02
CA TRP A 164 -5.33 -1.74 -17.28
C TRP A 164 -5.18 -0.71 -16.14
N ALA A 165 -4.02 -0.67 -15.48
CA ALA A 165 -3.83 0.10 -14.25
C ALA A 165 -3.58 1.61 -14.48
N ASN A 166 -4.14 2.45 -13.61
CA ASN A 166 -3.77 3.87 -13.52
C ASN A 166 -2.50 4.09 -12.68
N VAL A 167 -2.28 3.23 -11.67
CA VAL A 167 -1.10 3.24 -10.81
C VAL A 167 -0.47 1.87 -10.80
N VAL A 168 0.83 1.78 -11.09
CA VAL A 168 1.60 0.54 -11.08
C VAL A 168 2.68 0.61 -10.01
N PHE A 169 2.59 -0.27 -9.02
CA PHE A 169 3.62 -0.44 -8.00
C PHE A 169 4.64 -1.50 -8.45
N LEU A 170 5.92 -1.10 -8.55
CA LEU A 170 7.03 -2.03 -8.80
C LEU A 170 7.58 -2.55 -7.47
N CYS A 171 7.19 -3.78 -7.12
CA CYS A 171 7.60 -4.53 -5.92
C CYS A 171 8.46 -5.75 -6.27
N CYS A 172 9.17 -5.71 -7.39
CA CYS A 172 10.04 -6.78 -7.88
C CYS A 172 11.49 -6.63 -7.37
N LEU A 173 12.29 -7.69 -7.53
CA LEU A 173 13.71 -7.63 -7.18
C LEU A 173 14.48 -6.75 -8.19
N PRO A 174 15.52 -6.01 -7.78
CA PRO A 174 16.31 -5.17 -8.68
C PRO A 174 16.85 -5.91 -9.92
N SER A 175 17.24 -7.18 -9.77
CA SER A 175 17.74 -8.03 -10.86
C SER A 175 16.69 -8.37 -11.92
N GLN A 176 15.40 -8.31 -11.58
CA GLN A 176 14.29 -8.59 -12.48
C GLN A 176 13.85 -7.35 -13.26
N LEU A 177 14.14 -6.16 -12.73
CA LEU A 177 13.61 -4.90 -13.20
C LEU A 177 13.94 -4.62 -14.69
N PRO A 178 15.17 -4.85 -15.21
CA PRO A 178 15.45 -4.59 -16.62
C PRO A 178 14.53 -5.37 -17.58
N ASN A 179 14.28 -6.65 -17.29
CA ASN A 179 13.42 -7.50 -18.11
C ASN A 179 11.95 -7.06 -18.03
N ILE A 180 11.48 -6.73 -16.82
CA ILE A 180 10.13 -6.21 -16.61
C ILE A 180 9.94 -4.89 -17.38
N CYS A 181 10.90 -3.97 -17.32
CA CYS A 181 10.82 -2.69 -18.00
C CYS A 181 10.65 -2.86 -19.52
N VAL A 182 11.46 -3.72 -20.14
CA VAL A 182 11.37 -4.03 -21.58
C VAL A 182 10.02 -4.67 -21.93
N GLU A 183 9.49 -5.53 -21.06
CA GLU A 183 8.19 -6.18 -21.25
C GLU A 183 7.03 -5.17 -21.24
N ILE A 184 7.02 -4.24 -20.27
CA ILE A 184 5.86 -3.37 -20.01
C ILE A 184 5.87 -2.03 -20.76
N GLN A 185 7.03 -1.56 -21.21
CA GLN A 185 7.20 -0.20 -21.78
C GLN A 185 6.20 0.15 -22.90
N ALA A 186 5.84 -0.81 -23.75
CA ALA A 186 4.96 -0.57 -24.90
C ALA A 186 3.46 -0.52 -24.53
N ARG A 187 3.10 -0.95 -23.31
CA ARG A 187 1.72 -1.04 -22.82
C ARG A 187 1.42 -0.08 -21.68
N LEU A 188 2.43 0.60 -21.14
CA LEU A 188 2.24 1.64 -20.13
C LEU A 188 1.46 2.81 -20.74
N GLY A 189 0.33 3.15 -20.13
CA GLY A 189 -0.43 4.35 -20.48
C GLY A 189 0.37 5.62 -20.17
N LYS A 190 0.22 6.66 -20.99
CA LYS A 190 0.93 7.94 -20.81
C LYS A 190 0.63 8.59 -19.45
N ASP A 191 -0.59 8.45 -18.97
CA ASP A 191 -1.04 9.00 -17.68
C ASP A 191 -0.90 8.01 -16.52
N CYS A 192 -0.40 6.79 -16.80
CA CYS A 192 -0.14 5.79 -15.76
C CYS A 192 0.97 6.29 -14.85
N ILE A 193 0.82 6.15 -13.54
CA ILE A 193 1.86 6.51 -12.58
C ILE A 193 2.59 5.25 -12.14
N VAL A 194 3.89 5.18 -12.38
CA VAL A 194 4.74 4.08 -11.94
C VAL A 194 5.38 4.45 -10.60
N TYR A 195 4.96 3.78 -9.54
CA TYR A 195 5.52 3.93 -8.19
C TYR A 195 6.53 2.81 -7.94
N SER A 196 7.82 3.14 -7.82
CA SER A 196 8.88 2.15 -7.68
C SER A 196 9.41 2.06 -6.25
N PHE A 197 9.36 0.86 -5.66
CA PHE A 197 10.04 0.53 -4.41
C PHE A 197 11.46 0.00 -4.62
N VAL A 198 11.92 -0.10 -5.87
CA VAL A 198 13.24 -0.66 -6.20
C VAL A 198 14.34 0.36 -5.90
N SER A 199 14.81 0.37 -4.66
CA SER A 199 15.73 1.39 -4.11
C SER A 199 17.10 1.46 -4.80
N ALA A 200 17.58 0.34 -5.36
CA ALA A 200 18.90 0.26 -6.00
C ALA A 200 19.00 1.02 -7.34
N ILE A 201 17.87 1.41 -7.95
CA ILE A 201 17.85 1.99 -9.30
C ILE A 201 17.41 3.47 -9.22
N PRO A 202 18.23 4.42 -9.72
CA PRO A 202 17.86 5.84 -9.76
C PRO A 202 16.65 6.12 -10.66
N VAL A 203 15.89 7.18 -10.35
CA VAL A 203 14.73 7.61 -11.15
C VAL A 203 15.10 7.88 -12.61
N SER A 204 16.26 8.50 -12.86
CA SER A 204 16.74 8.77 -14.21
C SER A 204 16.92 7.48 -15.02
N ARG A 205 17.42 6.41 -14.38
CA ARG A 205 17.56 5.10 -15.02
C ARG A 205 16.19 4.44 -15.24
N LEU A 206 15.24 4.59 -14.32
CA LEU A 206 13.87 4.11 -14.49
C LEU A 206 13.18 4.82 -15.67
N LYS A 207 13.30 6.15 -15.78
CA LYS A 207 12.74 6.95 -16.88
C LYS A 207 13.25 6.45 -18.24
N LEU A 208 14.54 6.15 -18.33
CA LEU A 208 15.14 5.57 -19.53
C LEU A 208 14.68 4.13 -19.83
N LEU A 209 14.65 3.26 -18.81
CA LEU A 209 14.28 1.85 -18.98
C LEU A 209 12.81 1.65 -19.34
N LEU A 210 11.92 2.46 -18.78
CA LEU A 210 10.48 2.39 -19.03
C LEU A 210 10.03 3.26 -20.20
N ASN A 211 10.91 4.14 -20.69
CA ASN A 211 10.57 5.20 -21.62
C ASN A 211 9.33 6.00 -21.16
N HIS A 212 9.29 6.34 -19.88
CA HIS A 212 8.12 6.90 -19.20
C HIS A 212 8.50 8.00 -18.23
N THR A 213 7.67 9.04 -18.12
CA THR A 213 7.98 10.24 -17.32
C THR A 213 7.33 10.24 -15.94
N ASN A 214 6.12 9.67 -15.84
CA ASN A 214 5.32 9.69 -14.61
C ASN A 214 5.77 8.57 -13.67
N ILE A 215 6.97 8.75 -13.12
CA ILE A 215 7.63 7.78 -12.23
C ILE A 215 7.86 8.44 -10.88
N LEU A 216 7.35 7.80 -9.84
CA LEU A 216 7.58 8.17 -8.46
C LEU A 216 8.48 7.12 -7.81
N ARG A 217 9.60 7.57 -7.23
CA ARG A 217 10.48 6.68 -6.45
C ARG A 217 10.80 7.34 -5.11
N PRO A 218 10.04 7.01 -4.07
CA PRO A 218 10.30 7.52 -2.74
C PRO A 218 11.65 7.03 -2.21
N GLN A 219 12.29 7.85 -1.39
CA GLN A 219 13.49 7.47 -0.68
C GLN A 219 13.18 7.29 0.79
N TYR A 220 13.23 6.06 1.28
CA TYR A 220 13.01 5.76 2.69
C TYR A 220 14.34 5.76 3.42
N GLN A 221 14.42 6.56 4.49
CA GLN A 221 15.56 6.58 5.40
C GLN A 221 15.13 6.01 6.74
N CYS A 222 15.97 5.16 7.33
CA CYS A 222 15.75 4.66 8.67
C CYS A 222 16.54 5.51 9.66
N ALA A 223 15.83 6.35 10.44
CA ALA A 223 16.45 7.11 11.51
C ALA A 223 16.80 6.19 12.69
N GLU A 224 17.98 6.37 13.28
CA GLU A 224 18.52 5.46 14.29
C GLU A 224 17.66 5.38 15.57
N ASP A 225 16.97 6.46 15.91
CA ASP A 225 16.17 6.61 17.14
C ASP A 225 14.80 5.92 17.13
N LEU A 226 14.33 5.40 15.99
CA LEU A 226 12.95 4.88 15.85
C LEU A 226 12.84 3.36 15.99
N ALA A 227 13.95 2.64 16.19
CA ALA A 227 13.97 1.17 16.19
C ALA A 227 12.98 0.54 17.19
N HIS A 228 12.71 1.22 18.31
CA HIS A 228 11.79 0.73 19.35
C HIS A 228 10.30 0.89 19.02
N ILE A 229 9.94 1.77 18.07
CA ILE A 229 8.53 2.10 17.77
C ILE A 229 7.90 1.10 16.79
N TRP A 230 8.72 0.46 15.95
CA TRP A 230 8.21 -0.35 14.84
C TRP A 230 7.56 -1.67 15.27
N GLY A 231 7.76 -2.10 16.52
CA GLY A 231 7.13 -3.30 17.08
C GLY A 231 7.42 -4.53 16.24
N ALA A 232 8.52 -5.24 16.54
CA ALA A 232 8.83 -6.50 15.88
C ALA A 232 7.59 -7.41 15.96
N ASN A 233 7.02 -7.77 14.81
CA ASN A 233 5.91 -8.72 14.62
C ASN A 233 4.48 -8.18 14.61
N LYS A 234 4.23 -6.86 14.63
CA LYS A 234 2.87 -6.38 14.33
C LYS A 234 2.57 -6.44 12.83
N GLU A 235 1.36 -6.85 12.46
CA GLU A 235 0.85 -6.67 11.10
C GLU A 235 0.95 -5.20 10.68
N ILE A 236 1.30 -4.95 9.42
CA ILE A 236 1.48 -3.56 8.93
C ILE A 236 0.19 -2.76 9.01
N THR A 237 -0.95 -3.39 8.75
CA THR A 237 -2.27 -2.76 8.87
C THR A 237 -2.57 -2.36 10.31
N ALA A 238 -2.25 -3.21 11.29
CA ALA A 238 -2.38 -2.88 12.71
C ALA A 238 -1.39 -1.78 13.13
N ALA A 239 -0.15 -1.81 12.63
CA ALA A 239 0.84 -0.76 12.86
C ALA A 239 0.36 0.60 12.32
N LEU A 240 -0.31 0.63 11.16
CA LEU A 240 -0.87 1.84 10.58
C LEU A 240 -2.18 2.32 11.24
N GLN A 241 -2.65 1.67 12.30
CA GLN A 241 -3.69 2.19 13.19
C GLN A 241 -3.10 2.84 14.45
N ASP A 242 -1.83 2.62 14.74
CA ASP A 242 -1.15 3.22 15.89
C ASP A 242 -0.86 4.71 15.61
N PRO A 243 -1.36 5.65 16.44
CA PRO A 243 -1.15 7.08 16.24
C PRO A 243 0.33 7.48 16.18
N ALA A 244 1.20 6.83 16.96
CA ALA A 244 2.64 7.14 16.99
C ALA A 244 3.31 6.72 15.66
N ILE A 245 2.94 5.55 15.14
CA ILE A 245 3.44 5.05 13.85
C ILE A 245 2.90 5.90 12.70
N LEU A 246 1.62 6.27 12.74
CA LEU A 246 1.03 7.17 11.76
C LEU A 246 1.74 8.53 11.73
N GLN A 247 2.06 9.09 12.89
CA GLN A 247 2.80 10.34 12.98
C GLN A 247 4.24 10.20 12.45
N ALA A 248 4.90 9.08 12.75
CA ALA A 248 6.26 8.81 12.29
C ALA A 248 6.36 8.53 10.78
N THR A 249 5.30 7.98 10.19
CA THR A 249 5.20 7.68 8.74
C THR A 249 4.48 8.76 7.93
N CYS A 250 4.04 9.84 8.59
CA CYS A 250 3.33 10.92 7.92
C CYS A 250 4.30 11.70 7.00
N PRO A 251 4.00 11.80 5.68
CA PRO A 251 4.86 12.53 4.75
C PRO A 251 5.00 14.04 5.04
N TYR A 252 4.13 14.60 5.90
CA TYR A 252 4.05 16.03 6.22
C TYR A 252 4.46 16.36 7.66
N SER A 253 4.72 15.36 8.51
CA SER A 253 5.01 15.61 9.91
C SER A 253 6.45 16.12 10.07
N PRO A 254 6.67 17.31 10.68
CA PRO A 254 8.01 17.78 11.02
C PRO A 254 8.68 16.92 12.11
N ALA A 255 7.88 16.13 12.85
CA ALA A 255 8.36 15.14 13.83
C ALA A 255 8.69 13.77 13.20
N GLY A 256 8.22 13.52 11.97
CA GLY A 256 8.81 12.50 11.12
C GLY A 256 10.19 13.02 10.73
N LYS A 257 11.23 12.71 11.51
CA LYS A 257 12.62 13.13 11.29
C LYS A 257 13.25 12.47 10.05
N GLY A 258 12.51 12.37 8.95
CA GLY A 258 13.12 12.31 7.63
C GLY A 258 12.96 13.67 6.99
N SER A 259 14.08 14.18 6.51
CA SER A 259 14.18 15.41 5.72
C SER A 259 13.04 15.53 4.68
N PRO A 260 12.62 16.75 4.28
CA PRO A 260 11.63 17.02 3.23
C PRO A 260 11.95 16.45 1.82
N ASN A 261 12.94 15.55 1.70
CA ASN A 261 13.43 14.94 0.47
C ASN A 261 12.80 13.56 0.15
N PHE A 262 11.71 13.16 0.82
CA PHE A 262 11.11 11.82 0.62
C PHE A 262 10.58 11.57 -0.80
N TRP A 263 10.22 12.64 -1.52
CA TRP A 263 9.67 12.57 -2.87
C TRP A 263 10.60 13.29 -3.84
N HIS A 264 11.36 12.52 -4.63
CA HIS A 264 11.96 13.04 -5.86
C HIS A 264 10.99 12.75 -7.00
N PHE A 265 10.38 13.80 -7.54
CA PHE A 265 9.58 13.77 -8.78
C PHE A 265 10.48 13.73 -10.03
#